data_AF-A0A2M7RU41-F1
#
_entry.id   AF-A0A2M7RU41-F1
#
_cell.length_a   1.000
_cell.length_b   1.000
_cell.length_c   1.000
_cell.angle_alpha   90.00
_cell.angle_beta   90.00
_cell.angle_gamma   90.00
#
_symmetry.space_group_name_H-M   'P 1'
#
loop_
_entity.id
_entity.type
_entity.pdbx_description
1 polymer ?
#
loop_
_entity_poly.entity_id
_entity_poly.type
_entity_poly.pdbx_seq_one_letter_code
_entity_poly.pdbx_strand_id
1 'polypeptide(L)'
;MADKKIYAIYDDDYVLLESAKHLVSKGIFIRDVFSPFPIHGLDPVIGLKRTRIAITAFIYGMIGVALALLGMWYFSVQDWPMNIG
;
A
#
# COMPACT_ATOMS: atom_id res chain seq x y z
N MET A 1 1.23 -34.25 -3.26
CA MET A 1 2.56 -33.91 -2.72
C MET A 1 2.39 -32.71 -1.81
N ALA A 2 2.81 -32.78 -0.55
CA ALA A 2 2.74 -31.63 0.34
C ALA A 2 3.82 -30.60 -0.06
N ASP A 3 3.44 -29.33 -0.19
CA ASP A 3 4.37 -28.23 -0.48
C ASP A 3 5.42 -28.14 0.64
N LYS A 4 6.69 -28.35 0.29
CA LYS A 4 7.82 -28.14 1.22
C LYS A 4 8.10 -26.64 1.29
N LYS A 5 8.07 -26.09 2.51
CA LYS A 5 8.42 -24.68 2.78
C LYS A 5 9.74 -24.63 3.53
N ILE A 6 10.60 -23.68 3.15
CA ILE A 6 11.86 -23.40 3.81
C ILE A 6 11.71 -22.07 4.53
N TYR A 7 12.04 -22.04 5.82
CA TYR A 7 12.07 -20.83 6.63
C TYR A 7 13.52 -20.53 7.00
N ALA A 8 14.04 -19.41 6.53
CA ALA A 8 15.34 -18.90 6.95
C ALA A 8 15.13 -17.88 8.07
N ILE A 9 15.86 -18.03 9.17
CA ILE A 9 15.78 -17.16 10.34
C ILE A 9 17.10 -16.40 10.43
N TYR A 10 17.01 -15.09 10.65
CA TYR A 10 18.14 -14.18 10.76
C TYR A 10 18.08 -13.42 12.09
N ASP A 11 19.23 -13.02 12.59
CA ASP A 11 19.41 -12.23 13.81
C ASP A 11 19.65 -10.74 13.53
N ASP A 12 20.14 -10.42 12.33
CA ASP A 12 20.53 -9.08 11.90
C ASP A 12 19.87 -8.68 10.56
N ASP A 13 19.50 -7.41 10.43
CA ASP A 13 18.78 -6.87 9.28
C ASP A 13 19.66 -6.73 8.02
N TYR A 14 20.94 -6.39 8.20
CA TYR A 14 21.91 -6.33 7.12
C TYR A 14 22.16 -7.72 6.51
N VAL A 15 22.34 -8.73 7.36
CA VAL A 15 22.53 -10.13 6.92
C VAL A 15 21.31 -10.64 6.16
N LEU A 16 20.10 -10.32 6.63
CA LEU A 16 18.85 -10.66 5.95
C LEU A 16 18.79 -10.02 4.55
N LEU A 17 19.10 -8.73 4.45
CA LEU A 17 19.05 -7.98 3.19
C LEU A 17 20.05 -8.53 2.17
N GLU A 18 21.29 -8.80 2.59
CA GLU A 18 22.32 -9.37 1.72
C GLU A 18 21.95 -10.78 1.25
N SER A 19 21.44 -11.62 2.16
CA SER A 19 20.97 -12.96 1.85
C SER A 19 19.79 -12.93 0.87
N ALA A 20 18.84 -12.01 1.03
CA ALA A 20 17.72 -11.83 0.11
C ALA A 20 18.21 -11.46 -1.31
N LYS A 21 19.18 -10.54 -1.43
CA LYS A 21 19.79 -10.18 -2.73
C LYS A 21 20.44 -11.39 -3.40
N HIS A 22 21.18 -12.19 -2.63
CA HIS A 22 21.86 -13.39 -3.13
C HIS A 22 20.90 -14.52 -3.53
N LEU A 23 19.77 -14.68 -2.83
CA LEU A 23 18.73 -15.64 -3.23
C LEU A 23 18.02 -15.22 -4.52
N VAL A 24 17.66 -13.93 -4.62
CA VAL A 24 16.99 -13.38 -5.81
C VAL A 24 17.92 -13.42 -7.03
N SER A 25 19.22 -13.16 -6.87
CA SER A 25 20.20 -13.26 -7.97
C SER A 25 20.38 -14.70 -8.48
N LYS A 26 20.10 -15.70 -7.64
CA LYS A 26 20.04 -17.12 -8.02
C LYS A 26 18.71 -17.55 -8.63
N GLY A 27 17.76 -16.62 -8.81
CA GLY A 27 16.43 -16.92 -9.35
C GLY A 27 15.49 -17.61 -8.35
N ILE A 28 15.84 -17.62 -7.05
CA ILE A 28 14.97 -18.17 -6.02
C ILE A 28 13.90 -17.13 -5.68
N PHE A 29 12.64 -17.48 -5.92
CA PHE A 29 11.51 -16.62 -5.58
C PHE A 29 11.23 -16.66 -4.08
N ILE A 30 11.39 -15.52 -3.40
CA ILE A 30 11.05 -15.35 -2.00
C ILE A 30 9.56 -15.02 -1.92
N ARG A 31 8.79 -15.86 -1.21
CA ARG A 31 7.33 -15.70 -1.11
C ARG A 31 6.93 -14.57 -0.17
N ASP A 32 7.47 -14.59 1.05
CA ASP A 32 7.14 -13.65 2.12
C ASP A 32 8.38 -13.39 3.00
N VAL A 33 8.48 -12.20 3.57
CA VAL A 33 9.48 -11.83 4.58
C VAL A 33 8.77 -11.22 5.76
N PHE A 34 9.12 -11.66 6.97
CA PHE A 34 8.55 -11.17 8.21
C PHE A 34 9.63 -10.45 9.01
N SER A 35 9.37 -9.21 9.41
CA SER A 35 10.27 -8.40 10.23
C SER A 35 9.45 -7.61 11.25
N PRO A 36 9.93 -7.45 12.51
CA PRO A 36 9.25 -6.64 13.52
C PRO A 36 9.28 -5.13 13.21
N PHE A 37 10.10 -4.70 12.25
CA PHE A 37 10.21 -3.32 11.80
C PHE A 37 10.45 -3.23 10.28
N PRO A 38 10.23 -2.07 9.64
CA PRO A 38 10.52 -1.88 8.22
C PRO A 38 12.02 -1.92 7.93
N ILE A 39 12.45 -2.82 7.04
CA ILE A 39 13.83 -2.89 6.57
C ILE A 39 13.95 -2.08 5.27
N HIS A 40 14.74 -1.01 5.31
CA HIS A 40 14.89 -0.12 4.16
C HIS A 40 15.58 -0.82 2.98
N GLY A 41 14.97 -0.71 1.79
CA GLY A 41 15.54 -1.28 0.57
C GLY A 41 15.29 -2.78 0.37
N LEU A 42 14.50 -3.42 1.23
CA LEU A 42 14.08 -4.81 1.04
C LEU A 42 13.03 -4.95 -0.09
N ASP A 43 12.03 -4.06 -0.14
CA ASP A 43 10.92 -4.14 -1.11
C ASP A 43 11.37 -4.27 -2.59
N PRO A 44 12.35 -3.48 -3.07
CA PRO A 44 12.84 -3.61 -4.44
C PRO A 44 13.61 -4.92 -4.67
N VAL A 45 14.27 -5.46 -3.64
CA VAL A 45 15.05 -6.71 -3.72
C VAL A 45 14.12 -7.89 -3.91
N ILE A 46 13.06 -7.98 -3.13
CA ILE A 46 12.07 -9.07 -3.23
C ILE A 46 11.09 -8.90 -4.40
N GLY A 47 11.16 -7.76 -5.10
CA GLY A 47 10.33 -7.50 -6.29
C GLY A 47 8.89 -7.12 -5.96
N LEU A 48 8.63 -6.54 -4.78
CA LEU A 48 7.31 -6.02 -4.43
C LEU A 48 6.92 -4.89 -5.38
N LYS A 49 5.79 -5.07 -6.07
CA LYS A 49 5.23 -4.01 -6.91
C LYS A 49 4.70 -2.89 -6.03
N ARG A 50 4.89 -1.64 -6.47
CA ARG A 50 4.30 -0.47 -5.81
C ARG A 50 2.78 -0.63 -5.68
N THR A 51 2.29 -0.44 -4.47
CA THR A 51 0.85 -0.50 -4.18
C THR A 51 0.11 0.68 -4.81
N ARG A 52 -1.11 0.45 -5.29
CA ARG A 52 -1.97 1.50 -5.89
C ARG A 52 -2.86 2.25 -4.88
N ILE A 53 -2.61 2.05 -3.58
CA ILE A 53 -3.45 2.58 -2.48
C ILE A 53 -3.51 4.11 -2.50
N ALA A 54 -2.40 4.79 -2.84
CA ALA A 54 -2.38 6.25 -2.95
C ALA A 54 -3.32 6.78 -4.04
N ILE A 55 -3.38 6.10 -5.20
CA ILE A 55 -4.24 6.48 -6.31
C ILE A 55 -5.71 6.31 -5.91
N THR A 56 -6.05 5.18 -5.29
CA THR A 56 -7.43 4.93 -4.84
C THR A 56 -7.85 5.92 -3.76
N ALA A 57 -6.98 6.25 -2.80
CA ALA A 57 -7.25 7.24 -1.78
C ALA A 57 -7.53 8.63 -2.39
N PHE A 58 -6.76 9.03 -3.40
CA PHE A 58 -6.98 10.29 -4.11
C PHE A 58 -8.34 10.34 -4.82
N ILE A 59 -8.70 9.26 -5.54
CA ILE A 59 -10.01 9.16 -6.22
C ILE A 59 -11.15 9.27 -5.21
N TYR A 60 -11.06 8.56 -4.07
CA TYR A 60 -12.08 8.63 -3.03
C TYR A 60 -12.17 10.02 -2.39
N GLY A 61 -11.03 10.70 -2.20
CA GLY A 61 -11.00 12.09 -1.78
C GLY A 61 -11.74 13.01 -2.76
N MET A 62 -11.49 12.89 -4.06
CA MET A 62 -12.18 13.69 -5.08
C MET A 62 -13.68 13.42 -5.12
N ILE A 63 -14.11 12.15 -5.00
CA ILE A 63 -15.53 11.80 -4.93
C ILE A 63 -16.19 12.45 -3.71
N GLY A 64 -15.53 12.41 -2.55
CA GLY A 64 -16.03 13.05 -1.33
C GLY A 64 -16.18 14.57 -1.50
N VAL A 65 -15.19 15.25 -2.09
CA VAL A 65 -15.25 16.69 -2.37
C VAL A 65 -16.37 17.00 -3.36
N ALA A 66 -16.48 16.24 -4.45
CA ALA A 66 -17.53 16.45 -5.45
C ALA A 66 -18.93 16.27 -4.85
N LEU A 67 -19.13 15.24 -4.03
CA LEU A 67 -20.41 15.00 -3.35
C LEU A 67 -20.73 16.10 -2.34
N ALA A 68 -19.75 16.59 -1.59
CA ALA A 68 -19.94 17.69 -0.65
C ALA A 68 -20.32 19.00 -1.37
N LEU A 69 -19.62 19.36 -2.44
CA LEU A 69 -19.93 20.55 -3.23
C LEU A 69 -21.31 20.45 -3.88
N LEU A 70 -21.63 19.29 -4.46
CA LEU A 70 -22.93 19.04 -5.07
C LEU A 70 -24.05 19.08 -4.03
N GLY A 71 -23.84 18.49 -2.86
CA GLY A 71 -24.79 18.53 -1.74
C GLY A 71 -25.01 19.96 -1.25
N MET A 72 -23.94 20.73 -1.00
CA MET A 72 -24.06 22.12 -0.55
C MET A 72 -24.80 22.98 -1.58
N TRP A 73 -24.49 22.84 -2.87
CA TRP A 73 -25.20 23.56 -3.92
C TRP A 73 -26.66 23.16 -4.00
N TYR A 74 -26.96 21.85 -3.99
CA TYR A 74 -28.32 21.36 -4.11
C TYR A 74 -29.18 21.81 -2.94
N PHE A 75 -28.75 21.55 -1.70
CA PHE A 75 -29.53 21.87 -0.51
C PHE A 75 -29.68 23.38 -0.29
N SER A 76 -28.60 24.15 -0.48
CA SER A 76 -28.62 25.59 -0.16
C SER A 76 -29.23 26.47 -1.26
N VAL A 77 -29.27 25.98 -2.51
CA VAL A 77 -29.72 26.79 -3.67
C VAL A 77 -30.95 26.22 -4.33
N GLN A 78 -30.98 24.91 -4.63
CA GLN A 78 -32.07 24.32 -5.43
C GLN A 78 -33.24 23.85 -4.56
N ASP A 79 -32.95 23.16 -3.46
CA ASP A 79 -33.96 22.51 -2.61
C ASP A 79 -34.60 23.51 -1.65
N TRP A 80 -33.80 24.16 -0.80
CA TRP A 80 -34.29 25.17 0.14
C TRP A 80 -33.41 26.43 0.14
N PRO A 81 -33.61 27.33 -0.84
CA PRO A 81 -32.97 28.64 -0.83
C PRO A 81 -33.51 29.48 0.33
N MET A 82 -32.76 29.51 1.43
CA MET A 82 -33.12 30.28 2.63
C MET A 82 -32.70 31.74 2.45
N ASN A 83 -33.66 32.67 2.45
CA ASN A 83 -33.37 34.08 2.64
C ASN A 83 -33.78 34.51 4.05
N ILE A 84 -32.79 34.88 4.87
CA ILE A 84 -32.99 35.29 6.28
C ILE A 84 -32.93 36.84 6.41
N GLY A 85 -33.16 37.57 5.30
CA GLY A 85 -33.21 39.04 5.25
C GLY A 85 -34.03 39.58 4.10
#